data_AF-A0A852JZA6-F1
#
_entry.id   AF-A0A852JZA6-F1
#
_cell.length_a   1.000
_cell.length_b   1.000
_cell.length_c   1.000
_cell.angle_alpha   90.00
_cell.angle_beta   90.00
_cell.angle_gamma   90.00
#
_symmetry.space_group_name_H-M   'P 1'
#
loop_
_entity.id
_entity.type
_entity.pdbx_description
1 polymer ?
#
loop_
_entity_poly.entity_id
_entity_poly.type
_entity_poly.pdbx_seq_one_letter_code
_entity_poly.pdbx_strand_id
1 'polypeptide(L)'
;MESFARKNDSAVSSCLWVGTGLGMVIILSLNLPASDDLRQSEPVMVSPSGTVLTLKGAVLTFACLDCMGTLTHQPYEVWRDPHSADDGDKTRKRKLVMHSPSSSQDMGDHQFAVICSEKQAKVFSLPSQTCLYVHNITETSFLLRADVVTLCNSVCLACFCANGHIMTLSLPSLRPLLDMNYLPVTDMRIARTFCFTNEGQALYLSSPTEIQRLTYSQEMCDNLQ
;
A
#
# COMPACT_ATOMS: atom_id res chain seq x y z
N MET A 1 2.10 4.87 -9.10
CA MET A 1 1.54 5.69 -8.00
C MET A 1 1.89 7.14 -8.28
N GLU A 2 1.06 8.11 -7.88
CA GLU A 2 1.45 9.52 -7.90
C GLU A 2 2.14 9.88 -6.58
N SER A 3 3.44 10.19 -6.62
CA SER A 3 4.25 10.55 -5.45
C SER A 3 5.39 11.50 -5.76
N PHE A 4 6.10 11.95 -4.73
CA PHE A 4 7.39 12.63 -4.86
C PHE A 4 8.49 11.61 -5.13
N ALA A 5 9.01 11.60 -6.36
CA ALA A 5 10.02 10.63 -6.77
C ALA A 5 11.39 10.94 -6.16
N ARG A 6 11.68 12.23 -5.91
CA ARG A 6 12.96 12.71 -5.41
C ARG A 6 12.81 13.55 -4.16
N LYS A 7 13.93 13.63 -3.43
CA LYS A 7 14.04 14.50 -2.28
C LYS A 7 13.82 15.94 -2.70
N ASN A 8 12.91 16.63 -2.02
CA ASN A 8 12.55 18.03 -2.27
C ASN A 8 11.95 18.27 -3.68
N ASP A 9 11.34 17.26 -4.31
CA ASP A 9 10.49 17.51 -5.48
C ASP A 9 9.39 18.53 -5.12
N SER A 10 9.11 19.47 -6.02
CA SER A 10 8.12 20.53 -5.81
C SER A 10 6.68 20.10 -6.11
N ALA A 11 6.50 18.95 -6.75
CA ALA A 11 5.19 18.44 -7.14
C ALA A 11 5.17 16.91 -7.18
N VAL A 12 3.98 16.36 -7.00
CA VAL A 12 3.70 14.94 -7.17
C VAL A 12 3.84 14.55 -8.65
N SER A 13 4.41 13.38 -8.94
CA SER A 13 4.56 12.85 -10.29
C SER A 13 4.28 11.35 -10.36
N SER A 14 4.04 10.85 -11.57
CA SER A 14 3.93 9.41 -11.80
C SER A 14 5.28 8.73 -11.52
N CYS A 15 5.28 7.78 -10.59
CA CYS A 15 6.46 7.01 -10.25
C CYS A 15 6.14 5.54 -9.93
N LEU A 16 7.16 4.70 -10.08
CA LEU A 16 7.17 3.30 -9.71
C LEU A 16 8.15 3.08 -8.56
N TRP A 17 7.65 2.50 -7.47
CA TRP A 17 8.44 2.10 -6.32
C TRP A 17 8.78 0.62 -6.46
N VAL A 18 10.06 0.29 -6.36
CA VAL A 18 10.57 -1.08 -6.53
C VAL A 18 11.29 -1.49 -5.26
N GLY A 19 10.74 -2.49 -4.57
CA GLY A 19 11.37 -3.13 -3.41
C GLY A 19 12.11 -4.39 -3.82
N THR A 20 13.25 -4.66 -3.18
CA THR A 20 14.05 -5.85 -3.48
C THR A 20 14.08 -6.83 -2.29
N GLY A 21 14.48 -8.07 -2.58
CA GLY A 21 14.71 -9.10 -1.55
C GLY A 21 15.81 -8.78 -0.55
N LEU A 22 16.65 -7.78 -0.83
CA LEU A 22 17.73 -7.31 0.06
C LEU A 22 17.33 -6.08 0.88
N GLY A 23 16.06 -5.66 0.82
CA GLY A 23 15.56 -4.51 1.58
C GLY A 23 15.90 -3.16 0.95
N MET A 24 16.27 -3.13 -0.33
CA MET A 24 16.49 -1.88 -1.06
C MET A 24 15.17 -1.42 -1.68
N VAL A 25 14.92 -0.12 -1.66
CA VAL A 25 13.81 0.51 -2.37
C VAL A 25 14.38 1.54 -3.35
N ILE A 26 14.01 1.42 -4.61
CA ILE A 26 14.39 2.34 -5.68
C ILE A 26 13.12 2.95 -6.25
N ILE A 27 13.15 4.25 -6.53
CA ILE A 27 12.03 4.95 -7.18
C ILE A 27 12.41 5.30 -8.62
N LEU A 28 11.56 4.91 -9.57
CA LEU A 28 11.67 5.27 -10.98
C LEU A 28 10.63 6.34 -11.31
N SER A 29 11.06 7.45 -11.88
CA SER A 29 10.18 8.49 -12.40
C SER A 29 9.62 8.06 -13.76
N LEU A 30 8.32 8.24 -13.96
CA LEU A 30 7.60 7.94 -15.20
C LEU A 30 7.09 9.24 -15.79
N ASN A 31 7.64 9.63 -16.94
CA ASN A 31 7.12 10.77 -17.70
C ASN A 31 6.13 10.25 -18.74
N LEU A 32 4.84 10.45 -18.46
CA LEU A 32 3.75 10.07 -19.33
C LEU A 32 3.47 11.19 -20.35
N PRO A 33 3.26 10.89 -21.65
CA PRO A 33 2.83 11.90 -22.62
C PRO A 33 1.53 12.58 -22.18
N ALA A 34 1.49 13.91 -22.32
CA ALA A 34 0.47 14.77 -21.71
C ALA A 34 -0.94 14.60 -22.30
N SER A 35 -1.05 14.24 -23.58
CA SER A 35 -2.32 14.02 -24.28
C SER A 35 -2.35 12.66 -24.95
N ASP A 36 -3.55 12.15 -25.23
CA ASP A 36 -3.70 10.82 -25.82
C ASP A 36 -3.22 10.72 -27.27
N ASP A 37 -3.28 11.82 -28.02
CA ASP A 37 -2.72 11.87 -29.37
C ASP A 37 -1.20 11.69 -29.31
N LEU A 38 -0.55 12.33 -28.33
CA LEU A 38 0.88 12.15 -28.09
C LEU A 38 1.19 10.74 -27.56
N ARG A 39 0.29 10.07 -26.84
CA ARG A 39 0.52 8.69 -26.37
C ARG A 39 0.67 7.66 -27.50
N GLN A 40 0.15 7.96 -28.69
CA GLN A 40 0.29 7.10 -29.86
C GLN A 40 1.62 7.31 -30.60
N SER A 41 2.27 8.46 -30.39
CA SER A 41 3.50 8.84 -31.10
C SER A 41 4.74 8.90 -30.20
N GLU A 42 4.58 9.28 -28.94
CA GLU A 42 5.65 9.49 -27.97
C GLU A 42 5.71 8.33 -26.96
N PRO A 43 6.90 7.77 -26.69
CA PRO A 43 7.05 6.72 -25.69
C PRO A 43 6.92 7.26 -24.27
N VAL A 44 6.55 6.39 -23.33
CA VAL A 44 6.70 6.68 -21.90
C VAL A 44 8.18 6.66 -21.55
N MET A 45 8.68 7.76 -20.98
CA MET A 45 10.09 7.85 -20.57
C MET A 45 10.22 7.43 -19.10
N VAL A 46 11.13 6.48 -18.85
CA VAL A 46 11.45 5.97 -17.51
C VAL A 46 12.86 6.38 -17.15
N SER A 47 13.03 7.00 -15.98
CA SER A 47 14.34 7.41 -15.48
C SER A 47 14.48 7.11 -13.98
N PRO A 48 15.65 6.64 -13.51
CA PRO A 48 15.92 6.56 -12.08
C PRO A 48 15.75 7.93 -11.42
N SER A 49 15.02 7.99 -10.31
CA SER A 49 14.88 9.24 -9.56
C SER A 49 16.18 9.63 -8.83
N GLY A 50 17.06 8.66 -8.55
CA GLY A 50 18.21 8.81 -7.67
C GLY A 50 17.88 8.59 -6.19
N THR A 51 16.60 8.39 -5.85
CA THR A 51 16.17 8.01 -4.50
C THR A 51 16.40 6.53 -4.25
N VAL A 52 17.10 6.23 -3.16
CA VAL A 52 17.31 4.88 -2.66
C VAL A 52 17.04 4.85 -1.16
N LEU A 53 16.11 3.99 -0.72
CA LEU A 53 15.80 3.78 0.70
C LEU A 53 16.18 2.35 1.11
N THR A 54 16.45 2.14 2.40
CA THR A 54 16.90 0.85 2.92
C THR A 54 16.10 0.36 4.12
N LEU A 55 15.81 -0.93 4.09
CA LEU A 55 15.13 -1.68 5.14
C LEU A 55 15.87 -2.98 5.47
N LYS A 56 15.58 -3.55 6.64
CA LYS A 56 16.05 -4.89 7.03
C LYS A 56 15.14 -5.95 6.42
N GLY A 57 15.67 -6.92 5.69
CA GLY A 57 14.89 -8.00 5.07
C GLY A 57 14.16 -7.60 3.79
N ALA A 58 13.57 -8.57 3.08
CA ALA A 58 12.90 -8.33 1.80
C ALA A 58 11.70 -7.39 1.95
N VAL A 59 11.51 -6.49 0.99
CA VAL A 59 10.35 -5.58 0.99
C VAL A 59 9.09 -6.34 0.58
N LEU A 60 8.03 -6.23 1.38
CA LEU A 60 6.77 -6.96 1.19
C LEU A 60 5.65 -6.08 0.67
N THR A 61 5.52 -4.84 1.18
CA THR A 61 4.41 -3.96 0.79
C THR A 61 4.79 -2.49 0.84
N PHE A 62 4.08 -1.72 0.03
CA PHE A 62 4.14 -0.27 -0.08
C PHE A 62 2.74 0.31 0.06
N ALA A 63 2.63 1.42 0.77
CA ALA A 63 1.44 2.25 0.73
C ALA A 63 1.83 3.72 0.79
N CYS A 64 0.90 4.58 0.39
CA CYS A 64 1.05 6.01 0.54
C CYS A 64 -0.18 6.58 1.22
N LEU A 65 0.05 7.53 2.11
CA LEU A 65 -0.98 8.29 2.77
C LEU A 65 -0.85 9.76 2.36
N ASP A 66 -1.97 10.45 2.24
CA ASP A 66 -1.99 11.91 2.14
C ASP A 66 -1.60 12.57 3.48
N CYS A 67 -1.58 13.91 3.51
CA CYS A 67 -1.27 14.68 4.71
C CYS A 67 -2.27 14.48 5.85
N MET A 68 -3.48 13.98 5.55
CA MET A 68 -4.52 13.66 6.52
C MET A 68 -4.44 12.22 7.04
N GLY A 69 -3.52 11.41 6.52
CA GLY A 69 -3.35 10.00 6.89
C GLY A 69 -4.31 9.05 6.15
N THR A 70 -4.99 9.52 5.12
CA THR A 70 -5.88 8.69 4.29
C THR A 70 -5.08 7.91 3.26
N LEU A 71 -5.45 6.65 3.02
CA LEU A 71 -4.78 5.80 2.04
C LEU A 71 -5.00 6.34 0.62
N THR A 72 -3.91 6.68 -0.06
CA THR A 72 -3.93 7.03 -1.48
C THR A 72 -4.03 5.75 -2.30
N HIS A 73 -5.19 5.53 -2.93
CA HIS A 73 -5.40 4.37 -3.78
C HIS A 73 -4.55 4.45 -5.05
N GLN A 74 -4.10 3.28 -5.52
CA GLN A 74 -3.49 3.20 -6.84
C GLN A 74 -4.53 3.65 -7.89
N PRO A 75 -4.11 4.37 -8.94
CA PRO A 75 -5.02 4.67 -10.04
C PRO A 75 -5.44 3.34 -10.67
N TYR A 76 -6.72 2.98 -10.51
CA TYR A 76 -7.32 1.81 -11.13
C TYR A 76 -8.53 2.25 -11.95
N GLU A 77 -8.80 1.52 -13.02
CA GLU A 77 -10.03 1.66 -13.80
C GLU A 77 -10.93 0.48 -13.47
N VAL A 78 -12.17 0.77 -13.09
CA VAL A 78 -13.19 -0.28 -12.94
C VAL A 78 -13.48 -0.83 -14.32
N TRP A 79 -13.24 -2.12 -14.53
CA TRP A 79 -13.60 -2.78 -15.77
C TRP A 79 -15.10 -2.62 -16.02
N ARG A 80 -15.46 -2.12 -17.20
CA ARG A 80 -16.86 -2.02 -17.65
C ARG A 80 -17.10 -2.98 -18.80
N ASP A 81 -18.25 -3.65 -18.76
CA ASP A 81 -18.67 -4.55 -19.83
C ASP A 81 -18.85 -3.74 -21.13
N PRO A 82 -18.08 -4.05 -22.20
CA PRO A 82 -18.20 -3.40 -23.51
C PRO A 82 -19.60 -3.50 -24.14
N HIS A 83 -20.42 -4.45 -23.69
CA HIS A 83 -21.77 -4.70 -24.21
C HIS A 83 -22.88 -4.17 -23.31
N SER A 84 -22.56 -3.47 -22.21
CA SER A 84 -23.58 -2.83 -21.38
C SER A 84 -24.32 -1.76 -22.19
N ALA A 85 -25.65 -1.86 -22.24
CA ALA A 85 -26.54 -0.96 -22.99
C ALA A 85 -26.67 0.45 -22.38
N ASP A 86 -25.81 0.79 -21.41
CA ASP A 86 -25.79 2.09 -20.75
C ASP A 86 -25.05 3.12 -21.63
N ASP A 87 -25.68 3.52 -22.74
CA ASP A 87 -25.19 4.54 -23.68
C ASP A 87 -25.33 5.98 -23.10
N GLY A 88 -25.72 6.08 -21.82
CA GLY A 88 -26.16 7.30 -21.15
C GLY A 88 -25.09 8.12 -20.43
N ASP A 89 -23.89 7.58 -20.18
CA ASP A 89 -22.87 8.32 -19.44
C ASP A 89 -21.50 8.34 -20.14
N LYS A 90 -21.49 8.94 -21.33
CA LYS A 90 -20.27 9.45 -21.98
C LYS A 90 -19.71 10.70 -21.28
N THR A 91 -19.95 10.90 -19.97
CA THR A 91 -19.23 11.94 -19.24
C THR A 91 -17.82 11.45 -18.87
N ARG A 92 -16.87 12.04 -19.60
CA ARG A 92 -15.42 12.07 -19.35
C ARG A 92 -14.66 10.77 -19.58
N LYS A 93 -14.51 10.45 -20.87
CA LYS A 93 -13.21 9.98 -21.38
C LYS A 93 -12.09 10.85 -20.78
N ARG A 94 -11.06 10.19 -20.26
CA ARG A 94 -9.76 10.76 -19.84
C ARG A 94 -9.87 12.05 -19.02
N LYS A 95 -9.90 11.86 -17.71
CA LYS A 95 -8.83 12.44 -16.90
C LYS A 95 -8.22 11.25 -16.17
N LEU A 96 -6.93 10.97 -16.38
CA LEU A 96 -6.09 10.77 -15.18
C LEU A 96 -6.55 11.90 -14.28
N VAL A 97 -7.15 11.61 -13.12
CA VAL A 97 -7.50 12.66 -12.17
C VAL A 97 -6.16 13.22 -11.72
N MET A 98 -5.53 14.05 -12.55
CA MET A 98 -4.79 15.18 -12.10
C MET A 98 -5.82 15.92 -11.27
N HIS A 99 -5.74 15.67 -9.96
CA HIS A 99 -6.14 16.65 -8.99
C HIS A 99 -5.52 17.94 -9.50
N SER A 100 -6.35 18.79 -10.12
CA SER A 100 -6.02 20.18 -10.25
C SER A 100 -5.70 20.60 -8.82
N PRO A 101 -4.50 21.11 -8.50
CA PRO A 101 -4.21 21.52 -7.15
C PRO A 101 -5.27 22.55 -6.83
N SER A 102 -6.24 22.18 -5.98
CA SER A 102 -7.20 23.11 -5.44
C SER A 102 -6.33 24.13 -4.73
N SER A 103 -6.35 25.35 -5.26
CA SER A 103 -5.71 26.52 -4.69
C SER A 103 -6.39 26.81 -3.35
N SER A 104 -5.99 26.07 -2.32
CA SER A 104 -6.21 26.36 -0.92
C SER A 104 -4.83 26.46 -0.28
N GLN A 105 -4.60 27.62 0.31
CA GLN A 105 -3.31 28.13 0.75
C GLN A 105 -2.63 27.24 1.82
N ASP A 106 -1.30 27.14 1.72
CA ASP A 106 -0.32 26.93 2.81
C ASP A 106 -0.23 25.60 3.59
N MET A 107 -0.67 24.48 3.01
CA MET A 107 -0.04 23.19 3.32
C MET A 107 0.44 22.56 2.02
N GLY A 108 1.76 22.47 1.83
CA GLY A 108 2.31 21.77 0.68
C GLY A 108 1.75 20.36 0.57
N ASP A 109 1.64 19.84 -0.65
CA ASP A 109 1.30 18.44 -0.90
C ASP A 109 2.30 17.54 -0.15
N HIS A 110 1.96 17.14 1.08
CA HIS A 110 2.79 16.26 1.89
C HIS A 110 2.19 14.87 1.87
N GLN A 111 3.03 13.88 1.70
CA GLN A 111 2.63 12.47 1.69
C GLN A 111 3.47 11.67 2.68
N PHE A 112 2.94 10.54 3.12
CA PHE A 112 3.68 9.55 3.89
C PHE A 112 3.83 8.28 3.08
N ALA A 113 5.06 7.86 2.80
CA ALA A 113 5.33 6.55 2.23
C ALA A 113 5.53 5.52 3.35
N VAL A 114 4.68 4.50 3.37
CA VAL A 114 4.76 3.35 4.28
C VAL A 114 5.42 2.21 3.53
N ILE A 115 6.48 1.65 4.12
CA ILE A 115 7.22 0.52 3.54
C ILE A 115 7.37 -0.54 4.63
N CYS A 116 6.89 -1.73 4.36
CA CYS A 116 7.06 -2.87 5.25
C CYS A 116 7.91 -3.94 4.58
N SER A 117 8.92 -4.41 5.30
CA SER A 117 9.74 -5.55 4.95
C SER A 117 9.44 -6.74 5.87
N GLU A 118 10.07 -7.87 5.58
CA GLU A 118 9.98 -9.09 6.40
C GLU A 118 10.36 -8.91 7.88
N LYS A 119 11.08 -7.82 8.23
CA LYS A 119 11.60 -7.60 9.59
C LYS A 119 11.12 -6.29 10.23
N GLN A 120 10.76 -5.27 9.45
CA GLN A 120 10.45 -3.95 9.98
C GLN A 120 9.49 -3.17 9.09
N ALA A 121 8.81 -2.20 9.67
CA ALA A 121 8.09 -1.17 8.95
C ALA A 121 8.78 0.18 9.12
N LYS A 122 8.75 1.00 8.08
CA LYS A 122 9.21 2.39 8.10
C LYS A 122 8.17 3.30 7.46
N VAL A 123 8.06 4.52 7.98
CA VAL A 123 7.29 5.59 7.37
C VAL A 123 8.19 6.76 7.07
N PHE A 124 8.14 7.24 5.83
CA PHE A 124 8.91 8.36 5.33
C PHE A 124 7.98 9.52 4.99
N SER A 125 8.34 10.72 5.43
CA SER A 125 7.71 11.96 4.96
C SER A 125 8.21 12.29 3.55
N LEU A 126 7.30 12.70 2.67
CA LEU A 126 7.61 13.16 1.32
C LEU A 126 7.18 14.63 1.16
N PRO A 127 7.94 15.45 0.39
CA PRO A 127 9.11 15.08 -0.41
C PRO A 127 10.45 15.00 0.35
N SER A 128 10.48 15.26 1.66
CA SER A 128 11.73 15.35 2.44
C SER A 128 12.55 14.05 2.49
N GLN A 129 11.87 12.91 2.30
CA GLN A 129 12.37 11.55 2.49
C GLN A 129 12.90 11.29 3.90
N THR A 130 12.46 12.09 4.88
CA THR A 130 12.81 11.89 6.28
C THR A 130 12.06 10.68 6.82
N CYS A 131 12.79 9.70 7.34
CA CYS A 131 12.19 8.58 8.06
C CYS A 131 11.65 9.06 9.40
N LEU A 132 10.32 9.09 9.55
CA LEU A 132 9.64 9.56 10.75
C LEU A 132 9.48 8.46 11.79
N TYR A 133 9.10 7.27 11.33
CA TYR A 133 8.80 6.14 12.19
C TYR A 133 9.51 4.88 11.70
N VAL A 134 10.02 4.11 12.65
CA VAL A 134 10.62 2.79 12.42
C VAL A 134 10.06 1.84 13.48
N HIS A 135 9.56 0.71 13.05
CA HIS A 135 9.11 -0.36 13.94
C HIS A 135 9.80 -1.66 13.54
N ASN A 136 10.64 -2.22 14.43
CA ASN A 136 11.22 -3.55 14.24
C ASN A 136 10.16 -4.58 14.62
N ILE A 137 9.57 -5.25 13.64
CA ILE A 137 8.43 -6.15 13.83
C ILE A 137 8.90 -7.47 14.42
N THR A 138 10.00 -8.03 13.90
CA THR A 138 10.59 -9.26 14.41
C THR A 138 12.08 -9.32 14.12
N GLU A 139 12.86 -9.82 15.08
CA GLU A 139 14.30 -10.04 14.91
C GLU A 139 14.60 -11.50 14.56
N THR A 140 13.93 -12.44 15.22
CA THR A 140 14.19 -13.89 15.17
C THR A 140 13.33 -14.65 14.15
N SER A 141 12.31 -14.03 13.56
CA SER A 141 11.42 -14.63 12.56
C SER A 141 11.28 -13.72 11.33
N PHE A 142 10.29 -13.91 10.48
CA PHE A 142 10.03 -13.04 9.32
C PHE A 142 8.53 -12.98 9.01
N LEU A 143 8.09 -11.87 8.43
CA LEU A 143 6.72 -11.74 7.97
C LEU A 143 6.46 -12.56 6.70
N LEU A 144 5.35 -13.29 6.70
CA LEU A 144 4.82 -13.99 5.54
C LEU A 144 3.91 -13.08 4.71
N ARG A 145 3.20 -12.17 5.39
CA ARG A 145 2.27 -11.22 4.77
C ARG A 145 2.30 -9.89 5.51
N ALA A 146 2.22 -8.81 4.76
CA ALA A 146 2.00 -7.47 5.27
C ALA A 146 1.07 -6.73 4.31
N ASP A 147 -0.06 -6.25 4.81
CA ASP A 147 -1.07 -5.54 4.03
C ASP A 147 -1.47 -4.25 4.76
N VAL A 148 -1.71 -3.18 4.00
CA VAL A 148 -2.30 -1.96 4.55
C VAL A 148 -3.81 -2.06 4.36
N VAL A 149 -4.53 -2.05 5.48
CA VAL A 149 -5.97 -2.32 5.54
C VAL A 149 -6.69 -1.20 6.29
N THR A 150 -8.00 -1.11 6.06
CA THR A 150 -8.89 -0.28 6.88
C THR A 150 -9.46 -1.14 8.01
N LEU A 151 -9.37 -0.64 9.23
CA LEU A 151 -9.88 -1.26 10.45
C LEU A 151 -10.53 -0.19 11.32
N CYS A 152 -11.82 -0.34 11.64
CA CYS A 152 -12.58 0.62 12.46
C CYS A 152 -12.44 2.06 11.92
N ASN A 153 -12.63 2.24 10.61
CA ASN A 153 -12.46 3.52 9.88
C ASN A 153 -11.06 4.16 9.96
N SER A 154 -10.04 3.40 10.35
CA SER A 154 -8.65 3.85 10.44
C SER A 154 -7.74 2.98 9.56
N VAL A 155 -6.71 3.59 8.98
CA VAL A 155 -5.73 2.87 8.17
C VAL A 155 -4.65 2.27 9.08
N CYS A 156 -4.36 0.98 8.90
CA CYS A 156 -3.36 0.27 9.68
C CYS A 156 -2.52 -0.68 8.81
N LEU A 157 -1.36 -1.05 9.33
CA LEU A 157 -0.51 -2.10 8.76
C LEU A 157 -0.80 -3.40 9.50
N ALA A 158 -1.38 -4.38 8.82
CA ALA A 158 -1.60 -5.73 9.33
C ALA A 158 -0.48 -6.66 8.85
N CYS A 159 0.06 -7.45 9.76
CA CYS A 159 1.23 -8.32 9.54
C CYS A 159 0.94 -9.73 10.03
N PHE A 160 1.29 -10.74 9.23
CA PHE A 160 1.27 -12.14 9.63
C PHE A 160 2.70 -12.68 9.61
N CYS A 161 3.17 -13.14 10.76
CA CYS A 161 4.54 -13.58 10.98
C CYS A 161 4.64 -15.11 10.91
N ALA A 162 5.80 -15.63 10.46
CA ALA A 162 6.05 -17.06 10.35
C ALA A 162 6.05 -17.80 11.70
N ASN A 163 6.12 -17.06 12.83
CA ASN A 163 5.94 -17.63 14.16
C ASN A 163 4.46 -17.74 14.61
N GLY A 164 3.50 -17.35 13.76
CA GLY A 164 2.06 -17.48 14.01
C GLY A 164 1.37 -16.22 14.53
N HIS A 165 2.14 -15.15 14.76
CA HIS A 165 1.61 -13.88 15.24
C HIS A 165 0.92 -13.10 14.13
N ILE A 166 -0.29 -12.63 14.42
CA ILE A 166 -0.97 -11.57 13.69
C ILE A 166 -0.77 -10.28 14.50
N MET A 167 -0.22 -9.27 13.84
CA MET A 167 0.05 -7.95 14.44
C MET A 167 -0.65 -6.85 13.63
N THR A 168 -1.10 -5.80 14.29
CA THR A 168 -1.63 -4.59 13.65
C THR A 168 -0.94 -3.36 14.22
N LEU A 169 -0.43 -2.49 13.36
CA LEU A 169 0.20 -1.22 13.71
C LEU A 169 -0.63 -0.05 13.14
N SER A 170 -0.87 1.00 13.92
CA SER A 170 -1.54 2.20 13.45
C SER A 170 -0.68 2.93 12.42
N LEU A 171 -1.30 3.54 11.41
CA LEU A 171 -0.61 4.42 10.47
C LEU A 171 -1.03 5.89 10.69
N PRO A 172 -0.11 6.86 10.44
CA PRO A 172 1.29 6.69 10.03
C PRO A 172 2.27 6.35 11.18
N SER A 173 1.83 6.34 12.44
CA SER A 173 2.71 6.35 13.61
C SER A 173 3.41 5.02 13.97
N LEU A 174 3.05 3.92 13.30
CA LEU A 174 3.50 2.55 13.58
C LEU A 174 3.34 2.11 15.05
N ARG A 175 2.30 2.60 15.74
CA ARG A 175 2.01 2.22 17.12
C ARG A 175 1.33 0.84 17.14
N PRO A 176 1.79 -0.14 17.93
CA PRO A 176 1.11 -1.42 18.06
C PRO A 176 -0.32 -1.26 18.58
N LEU A 177 -1.27 -1.90 17.91
CA LEU A 177 -2.69 -1.95 18.28
C LEU A 177 -3.10 -3.36 18.70
N LEU A 178 -2.56 -4.38 18.04
CA LEU A 178 -2.86 -5.79 18.30
C LEU A 178 -1.61 -6.63 18.04
N ASP A 179 -1.39 -7.65 18.87
CA ASP A 179 -0.39 -8.70 18.68
C ASP A 179 -0.92 -9.98 19.33
N MET A 180 -1.34 -10.94 18.51
CA MET A 180 -1.97 -12.18 18.95
C MET A 180 -1.35 -13.37 18.23
N ASN A 181 -1.06 -14.44 18.97
CA ASN A 181 -0.67 -15.71 18.38
C ASN A 181 -1.94 -16.47 17.95
N TYR A 182 -2.14 -16.68 16.65
CA TYR A 182 -3.40 -17.22 16.12
C TYR A 182 -3.22 -18.60 15.49
N LEU A 183 -2.26 -18.75 14.57
CA LEU A 183 -2.06 -20.00 13.83
C LEU A 183 -0.62 -20.48 14.08
N PRO A 184 -0.39 -21.61 14.76
CA PRO A 184 0.92 -22.24 14.70
C PRO A 184 1.20 -22.54 13.22
N VAL A 185 2.17 -21.86 12.61
CA VAL A 185 2.46 -21.97 11.17
C VAL A 185 3.23 -23.26 10.91
N THR A 186 2.57 -24.40 11.10
CA THR A 186 3.05 -25.71 10.67
C THR A 186 2.62 -26.03 9.24
N ASP A 187 1.58 -25.36 8.74
CA ASP A 187 1.03 -25.57 7.39
C ASP A 187 1.51 -24.50 6.38
N MET A 188 2.31 -24.94 5.40
CA MET A 188 2.85 -24.11 4.33
C MET A 188 1.78 -23.57 3.36
N ARG A 189 0.60 -24.20 3.25
CA ARG A 189 -0.51 -23.69 2.44
C ARG A 189 -1.08 -22.42 3.06
N ILE A 190 -1.33 -22.45 4.36
CA ILE A 190 -1.78 -21.28 5.10
C ILE A 190 -0.77 -20.16 4.93
N ALA A 191 0.52 -20.45 5.16
CA ALA A 191 1.60 -19.46 5.02
C ALA A 191 1.65 -18.77 3.64
N ARG A 192 1.28 -19.47 2.57
CA ARG A 192 1.33 -18.97 1.19
C ARG A 192 0.03 -18.31 0.71
N THR A 193 -1.09 -18.60 1.36
CA THR A 193 -2.42 -18.19 0.89
C THR A 193 -3.11 -17.21 1.81
N PHE A 194 -2.51 -16.93 2.98
CA PHE A 194 -2.99 -15.93 3.92
C PHE A 194 -3.04 -14.54 3.28
N CYS A 195 -4.21 -13.90 3.35
CA CYS A 195 -4.41 -12.52 2.94
C CYS A 195 -5.30 -11.78 3.94
N PHE A 196 -4.92 -10.55 4.27
CA PHE A 196 -5.78 -9.67 5.05
C PHE A 196 -6.81 -8.99 4.13
N THR A 197 -7.94 -8.64 4.72
CA THR A 197 -8.96 -7.79 4.10
C THR A 197 -9.22 -6.58 4.98
N ASN A 198 -9.96 -5.61 4.44
CA ASN A 198 -10.52 -4.54 5.26
C ASN A 198 -11.50 -5.09 6.30
N GLU A 199 -11.84 -4.25 7.28
CA GLU A 199 -12.78 -4.53 8.37
C GLU A 199 -12.34 -5.68 9.28
N GLY A 200 -11.03 -5.90 9.42
CA GLY A 200 -10.49 -6.82 10.40
C GLY A 200 -10.78 -8.29 10.13
N GLN A 201 -10.73 -8.69 8.85
CA GLN A 201 -10.83 -10.10 8.47
C GLN A 201 -9.57 -10.54 7.72
N ALA A 202 -9.37 -11.85 7.70
CA ALA A 202 -8.38 -12.47 6.84
C ALA A 202 -8.90 -13.81 6.32
N LEU A 203 -8.34 -14.25 5.20
CA LEU A 203 -8.71 -15.47 4.50
C LEU A 203 -7.45 -16.28 4.22
N TYR A 204 -7.59 -17.60 4.20
CA TYR A 204 -6.56 -18.51 3.72
C TYR A 204 -7.20 -19.79 3.21
N LEU A 205 -6.44 -20.58 2.44
CA LEU A 205 -6.87 -21.91 2.03
C LEU A 205 -6.45 -22.93 3.10
N SER A 206 -7.42 -23.55 3.78
CA SER A 206 -7.18 -24.69 4.67
C SER A 206 -6.93 -25.98 3.86
N SER A 207 -7.62 -26.11 2.73
CA SER A 207 -7.41 -27.17 1.73
C SER A 207 -7.35 -26.57 0.32
N PRO A 208 -6.96 -27.33 -0.74
CA PRO A 208 -6.99 -26.82 -2.11
C PRO A 208 -8.38 -26.35 -2.58
N THR A 209 -9.44 -26.72 -1.87
CA THR A 209 -10.83 -26.46 -2.23
C THR A 209 -11.64 -25.77 -1.12
N GLU A 210 -10.99 -25.37 -0.03
CA GLU A 210 -11.67 -24.81 1.14
C GLU A 210 -10.99 -23.52 1.59
N ILE A 211 -11.75 -22.44 1.61
CA ILE A 211 -11.35 -21.14 2.15
C ILE A 211 -11.85 -21.06 3.59
N GLN A 212 -10.94 -20.73 4.49
CA GLN A 212 -11.28 -20.40 5.86
C GLN A 212 -11.14 -18.89 6.08
N ARG A 213 -12.15 -18.31 6.74
CA ARG A 213 -12.17 -16.90 7.14
C ARG A 213 -11.95 -16.79 8.64
N LEU A 214 -11.10 -15.85 9.04
CA LEU A 214 -10.95 -15.41 10.43
C LEU A 214 -11.35 -13.94 10.57
N THR A 215 -11.78 -13.56 11.76
CA THR A 215 -12.05 -12.17 12.14
C THR A 215 -11.18 -11.83 13.35
N TYR A 216 -10.52 -10.67 13.31
CA TYR A 216 -9.67 -10.14 14.39
C TYR A 216 -10.10 -8.74 14.85
N SER A 217 -11.31 -8.31 14.48
CA SER A 217 -11.97 -7.10 14.96
C SER A 217 -13.26 -7.44 15.71
N GLN A 218 -13.47 -6.83 16.88
CA GLN A 218 -14.71 -6.98 17.63
C GLN A 218 -15.90 -6.40 16.87
N GLU A 219 -15.74 -5.23 16.26
CA GLU A 219 -16.80 -4.57 15.47
C GLU A 219 -17.33 -5.47 14.35
N MET A 220 -16.43 -6.19 13.68
CA MET A 220 -16.83 -7.13 12.63
C MET A 220 -17.50 -8.39 13.20
N CYS A 221 -17.10 -8.85 14.39
CA CYS A 221 -17.81 -9.94 15.07
C CYS A 221 -19.24 -9.54 15.45
N ASP A 222 -19.43 -8.32 15.96
CA ASP A 222 -20.74 -7.82 16.37
C ASP A 222 -21.69 -7.65 15.17
N ASN A 223 -21.18 -7.22 14.01
CA ASN A 223 -21.95 -7.11 12.77
C ASN A 223 -22.35 -8.46 12.14
N LEU A 224 -21.79 -9.58 12.61
CA LEU A 224 -22.08 -10.93 12.09
C LEU A 224 -23.14 -11.68 12.91
N GLN A 225 -23.60 -11.14 14.04
CA GLN A 225 -24.63 -11.71 14.91
C GLN A 225 -26.03 -11.21 14.54
#